data_AF-A0A1A8GP54-F1
#
_entry.id   AF-A0A1A8GP54-F1
#
_cell.length_a   1.000
_cell.length_b   1.000
_cell.length_c   1.000
_cell.angle_alpha   90.00
_cell.angle_beta   90.00
_cell.angle_gamma   90.00
#
_symmetry.space_group_name_H-M   'P 1'
#
loop_
_entity.id
_entity.type
_entity.pdbx_description
1 polymer ?
#
loop_
_entity_poly.entity_id
_entity_poly.type
_entity_poly.pdbx_seq_one_letter_code
_entity_poly.pdbx_strand_id
1 'polypeptide(L)'
;MTAQIISGKEVSAQVRQRLKQDVEQMKLKDPNFKPGLVVLQVGDREDSNLYISMKLKAATEIGLNATHMRLPKTATEEEVLHSIREVNENPLVHGLLVQLPLDSIHKINTEKVTNAVAPEKDVDGLTSINAGKLSRGDLGDCFIPCTPNGCMELIKRTGVSVAGKRAVVLGRSKIVGAPMHDLLLWNHATVTTCHSKTADLAGEVGKADILVVGIGKAEMVKGDWIKKGALVIDCGINHIPDETKPSGKRVVGDVEFSSAKEQAGFITPVPGGVGPMTVAMLMANTVLSAKRFLESHQPGKWDITYTQLHLQKPVPSDIVISRSCVPKPIDRLAREVGLLSDEVELYGKTKAKVQLRIMKRLQSQPDGKYVVVTGITPTPLGEGKSTTTIGLVQAMGAHMKLNVFACVRQPSQGPTFGIKGGAAGGGYSQVIPMEEFNLHLTGDIHAITAANNLVAAAI
;
A
#
# COMPACT_ATOMS: atom_id res chain seq x y z
N MET A 1 39.78 18.69 16.24
CA MET A 1 38.98 17.67 16.93
C MET A 1 38.45 16.76 15.85
N THR A 2 38.83 15.48 15.87
CA THR A 2 38.42 14.50 14.87
C THR A 2 36.93 14.16 15.05
N ALA A 3 36.21 14.01 13.95
CA ALA A 3 34.77 13.75 13.92
C ALA A 3 34.38 12.47 14.67
N GLN A 4 33.22 12.50 15.33
CA GLN A 4 32.60 11.29 15.87
C GLN A 4 32.02 10.44 14.74
N ILE A 5 32.44 9.18 14.66
CA ILE A 5 31.97 8.25 13.62
C ILE A 5 30.57 7.74 13.98
N ILE A 6 29.61 7.89 13.05
CA ILE A 6 28.25 7.38 13.20
C ILE A 6 28.18 5.95 12.62
N SER A 7 28.24 4.95 13.50
CA SER A 7 28.20 3.53 13.13
C SER A 7 26.78 3.09 12.74
N GLY A 8 26.46 3.11 11.45
CA GLY A 8 25.16 2.63 10.97
C GLY A 8 24.94 1.13 11.14
N LYS A 9 26.02 0.35 11.27
CA LYS A 9 25.95 -1.08 11.64
C LYS A 9 25.37 -1.27 13.04
N GLU A 10 25.80 -0.46 14.02
CA GLU A 10 25.26 -0.53 15.39
C GLU A 10 23.83 -0.01 15.45
N VAL A 11 23.55 1.14 14.83
CA VAL A 11 22.22 1.73 14.83
C VAL A 11 21.21 0.79 14.16
N SER A 12 21.56 0.18 13.02
CA SER A 12 20.69 -0.78 12.33
C SER A 12 20.44 -2.05 13.15
N ALA A 13 21.41 -2.53 13.93
CA ALA A 13 21.20 -3.64 14.85
C ALA A 13 20.19 -3.29 15.95
N GLN A 14 20.30 -2.10 16.55
CA GLN A 14 19.37 -1.62 17.56
C GLN A 14 17.95 -1.46 17.01
N VAL A 15 17.82 -0.91 15.79
CA VAL A 15 16.53 -0.80 15.11
C VAL A 15 15.91 -2.18 14.90
N ARG A 16 16.65 -3.14 14.36
CA ARG A 16 16.15 -4.51 14.13
C ARG A 16 15.71 -5.19 15.43
N GLN A 17 16.45 -4.99 16.53
CA GLN A 17 16.07 -5.52 17.83
C GLN A 17 14.73 -4.95 18.33
N ARG A 18 14.52 -3.64 18.20
CA ARG A 18 13.23 -3.00 18.52
C ARG A 18 12.11 -3.52 17.62
N LEU A 19 12.36 -3.67 16.32
CA LEU A 19 11.36 -4.18 15.37
C LEU A 19 10.97 -5.63 15.67
N LYS A 20 11.92 -6.46 16.11
CA LYS A 20 11.62 -7.82 16.55
C LYS A 20 10.63 -7.84 17.72
N GLN A 21 10.83 -6.95 18.71
CA GLN A 21 9.90 -6.79 19.82
C GLN A 21 8.51 -6.32 19.34
N ASP A 22 8.47 -5.37 18.40
CA ASP A 22 7.21 -4.91 17.80
C ASP A 22 6.44 -6.06 17.14
N VAL A 23 7.13 -6.94 16.40
CA VAL A 23 6.53 -8.12 15.75
C VAL A 23 6.04 -9.13 16.79
N GLU A 24 6.79 -9.35 17.87
CA GLU A 24 6.36 -10.20 18.98
C GLU A 24 5.08 -9.66 19.64
N GLN A 25 4.97 -8.34 19.84
CA GLN A 25 3.76 -7.71 20.37
C GLN A 25 2.55 -7.87 19.44
N MET A 26 2.73 -7.86 18.12
CA MET A 26 1.64 -8.13 17.18
C MET A 26 1.11 -9.55 17.31
N LYS A 27 2.01 -10.54 17.46
CA LYS A 27 1.62 -11.94 17.65
C LYS A 27 0.84 -12.18 18.94
N LEU A 28 1.04 -11.35 19.96
CA LEU A 28 0.22 -11.41 21.19
C LEU A 28 -1.22 -10.96 20.96
N LYS A 29 -1.46 -10.06 20.00
CA LYS A 29 -2.81 -9.61 19.62
C LYS A 29 -3.53 -10.62 18.73
N ASP A 30 -2.82 -11.20 17.79
CA ASP A 30 -3.30 -12.29 16.93
C ASP A 30 -2.18 -13.32 16.73
N PRO A 31 -2.27 -14.51 17.36
CA PRO A 31 -1.25 -15.56 17.26
C PRO A 31 -0.96 -16.04 15.83
N ASN A 32 -1.90 -15.89 14.91
CA ASN A 32 -1.75 -16.28 13.51
C ASN A 32 -1.23 -15.14 12.62
N PHE A 33 -1.15 -13.91 13.15
CA PHE A 33 -0.70 -12.77 12.37
C PHE A 33 0.82 -12.74 12.25
N LYS A 34 1.29 -12.61 11.01
CA LYS A 34 2.71 -12.47 10.70
C LYS A 34 2.89 -11.42 9.61
N PRO A 35 3.68 -10.36 9.85
CA PRO A 35 3.95 -9.35 8.83
C PRO A 35 4.60 -9.96 7.57
N GLY A 36 3.86 -10.03 6.47
CA GLY A 36 4.36 -10.41 5.14
C GLY A 36 5.05 -9.29 4.36
N LEU A 37 6.19 -9.63 3.75
CA LEU A 37 6.97 -8.80 2.83
C LEU A 37 7.21 -9.58 1.53
N VAL A 38 6.92 -8.97 0.38
CA VAL A 38 7.28 -9.52 -0.93
C VAL A 38 8.35 -8.64 -1.57
N VAL A 39 9.41 -9.30 -2.04
CA VAL A 39 10.45 -8.69 -2.87
C VAL A 39 10.32 -9.22 -4.29
N LEU A 40 9.85 -8.38 -5.20
CA LEU A 40 9.69 -8.71 -6.62
C LEU A 40 11.00 -8.38 -7.36
N GLN A 41 11.56 -9.37 -8.04
CA GLN A 41 12.74 -9.25 -8.88
C GLN A 41 12.38 -9.63 -10.32
N VAL A 42 12.90 -8.88 -11.30
CA VAL A 42 12.89 -9.28 -12.71
C VAL A 42 14.32 -9.56 -13.13
N GLY A 43 14.57 -10.75 -13.66
CA GLY A 43 15.90 -11.21 -14.06
C GLY A 43 16.74 -11.75 -12.92
N ASP A 44 18.07 -11.68 -13.05
CA ASP A 44 18.99 -12.41 -12.15
C ASP A 44 20.34 -11.70 -11.96
N ARG A 45 20.33 -10.36 -11.87
CA ARG A 45 21.57 -9.59 -11.63
C ARG A 45 22.22 -9.99 -10.29
N GLU A 46 23.54 -10.19 -10.30
CA GLU A 46 24.30 -10.59 -9.12
C GLU A 46 24.22 -9.57 -7.98
N ASP A 47 24.31 -8.27 -8.29
CA ASP A 47 24.18 -7.19 -7.31
C ASP A 47 22.82 -7.24 -6.59
N SER A 48 21.75 -7.41 -7.37
CA SER A 48 20.37 -7.49 -6.89
C SER A 48 20.16 -8.73 -6.02
N ASN A 49 20.70 -9.87 -6.42
CA ASN A 49 20.64 -11.12 -5.65
C ASN A 49 21.28 -10.96 -4.26
N LEU A 50 22.46 -10.32 -4.19
CA LEU A 50 23.12 -10.05 -2.93
C LEU A 50 22.26 -9.16 -2.03
N TYR A 51 21.73 -8.05 -2.54
CA TYR A 51 20.87 -7.15 -1.75
C TYR A 51 19.56 -7.81 -1.31
N ILE A 52 18.93 -8.60 -2.17
CA ILE A 52 17.71 -9.35 -1.84
C ILE A 52 18.00 -10.34 -0.72
N SER A 53 19.10 -11.11 -0.81
CA SER A 53 19.47 -12.07 0.24
C SER A 53 19.63 -11.40 1.61
N MET A 54 20.21 -10.20 1.67
CA MET A 54 20.34 -9.42 2.91
C MET A 54 18.98 -8.98 3.45
N LYS A 55 18.07 -8.53 2.57
CA LYS A 55 16.69 -8.14 2.94
C LYS A 55 15.91 -9.32 3.51
N LEU A 56 15.94 -10.48 2.86
CA LEU A 56 15.25 -11.68 3.31
C LEU A 56 15.79 -12.20 4.65
N LYS A 57 17.12 -12.21 4.80
CA LYS A 57 17.77 -12.58 6.06
C LYS A 57 17.34 -11.67 7.20
N ALA A 58 17.41 -10.35 7.00
CA ALA A 58 16.99 -9.38 8.01
C ALA A 58 15.50 -9.52 8.36
N ALA A 59 14.64 -9.76 7.38
CA ALA A 59 13.21 -9.97 7.60
C ALA A 59 12.95 -11.23 8.44
N THR A 60 13.66 -12.32 8.15
CA THR A 60 13.54 -13.58 8.89
C THR A 60 14.01 -13.42 10.33
N GLU A 61 15.13 -12.72 10.56
CA GLU A 61 15.69 -12.45 11.88
C GLU A 61 14.73 -11.70 12.82
N ILE A 62 13.91 -10.80 12.27
CA ILE A 62 12.91 -10.03 13.03
C ILE A 62 11.52 -10.69 13.03
N GLY A 63 11.35 -11.84 12.39
CA GLY A 63 10.13 -12.64 12.44
C GLY A 63 9.08 -12.36 11.35
N LEU A 64 9.44 -11.66 10.27
CA LEU A 64 8.57 -11.42 9.11
C LEU A 64 8.41 -12.67 8.25
N ASN A 65 7.33 -12.74 7.48
CA ASN A 65 7.17 -13.69 6.39
C ASN A 65 7.68 -13.05 5.10
N ALA A 66 8.92 -13.33 4.71
CA ALA A 66 9.52 -12.74 3.53
C ALA A 66 9.48 -13.70 2.34
N THR A 67 8.90 -13.26 1.24
CA THR A 67 8.81 -14.01 0.00
C THR A 67 9.60 -13.31 -1.09
N HIS A 68 10.44 -14.07 -1.78
CA HIS A 68 11.15 -13.61 -2.97
C HIS A 68 10.40 -14.09 -4.21
N MET A 69 9.83 -13.15 -4.95
CA MET A 69 9.15 -13.41 -6.21
C MET A 69 10.12 -13.05 -7.34
N ARG A 70 10.69 -14.07 -7.99
CA ARG A 70 11.62 -13.90 -9.11
C ARG A 70 10.91 -14.19 -10.43
N LEU A 71 10.79 -13.18 -11.27
CA LEU A 71 10.33 -13.28 -12.64
C LEU A 71 11.52 -13.45 -13.60
N PRO A 72 11.38 -14.25 -14.68
CA PRO A 72 12.48 -14.49 -15.62
C PRO A 72 12.84 -13.23 -16.40
N LYS A 73 14.01 -13.23 -17.05
CA LYS A 73 14.42 -12.13 -17.95
C LYS A 73 13.49 -11.96 -19.16
N THR A 74 12.70 -12.98 -19.50
CA THR A 74 11.69 -12.95 -20.56
C THR A 74 10.38 -12.31 -20.14
N ALA A 75 10.24 -11.92 -18.86
CA ALA A 75 9.00 -11.32 -18.37
C ALA A 75 8.71 -9.98 -19.08
N THR A 76 7.47 -9.86 -19.55
CA THR A 76 6.89 -8.68 -20.17
C THR A 76 6.41 -7.68 -19.11
N GLU A 77 6.15 -6.44 -19.51
CA GLU A 77 5.59 -5.43 -18.61
C GLU A 77 4.23 -5.87 -18.03
N GLU A 78 3.37 -6.51 -18.82
CA GLU A 78 2.04 -6.93 -18.36
C GLU A 78 2.12 -8.05 -17.33
N GLU A 79 3.03 -9.01 -17.48
CA GLU A 79 3.26 -10.06 -16.49
C GLU A 79 3.75 -9.47 -15.16
N VAL A 80 4.67 -8.51 -15.21
CA VAL A 80 5.15 -7.80 -14.00
C VAL A 80 4.00 -7.06 -13.32
N LEU A 81 3.17 -6.33 -14.08
CA LEU A 81 2.02 -5.61 -13.55
C LEU A 81 0.96 -6.56 -12.97
N HIS A 82 0.74 -7.71 -13.59
CA HIS A 82 -0.16 -8.74 -13.09
C HIS A 82 0.31 -9.28 -11.74
N SER A 83 1.59 -9.67 -11.62
CA SER A 83 2.16 -10.12 -10.35
C SER A 83 2.07 -9.05 -9.25
N ILE A 84 2.27 -7.76 -9.59
CA ILE A 84 2.09 -6.67 -8.63
C ILE A 84 0.63 -6.59 -8.16
N ARG A 85 -0.35 -6.73 -9.05
CA ARG A 85 -1.78 -6.75 -8.69
C ARG A 85 -2.12 -7.90 -7.75
N GLU A 86 -1.66 -9.11 -8.04
CA GLU A 86 -1.87 -10.27 -7.16
C GLU A 86 -1.31 -10.03 -5.75
N VAL A 87 -0.13 -9.42 -5.64
CA VAL A 87 0.49 -9.10 -4.36
C VAL A 87 -0.24 -7.95 -3.63
N ASN A 88 -0.68 -6.94 -4.36
CA ASN A 88 -1.48 -5.85 -3.81
C ASN A 88 -2.78 -6.37 -3.18
N GLU A 89 -3.40 -7.37 -3.78
CA GLU A 89 -4.66 -7.94 -3.29
C GLU A 89 -4.48 -9.01 -2.22
N ASN A 90 -3.28 -9.58 -2.06
CA ASN A 90 -3.03 -10.60 -1.06
C ASN A 90 -3.06 -10.02 0.38
N PRO A 91 -4.04 -10.38 1.23
CA PRO A 91 -4.16 -9.82 2.59
C PRO A 91 -3.07 -10.31 3.55
N LEU A 92 -2.29 -11.33 3.18
CA LEU A 92 -1.16 -11.82 3.97
C LEU A 92 0.13 -11.01 3.73
N VAL A 93 0.12 -10.13 2.72
CA VAL A 93 1.26 -9.29 2.36
C VAL A 93 0.97 -7.84 2.74
N HIS A 94 1.86 -7.25 3.53
CA HIS A 94 1.72 -5.87 4.02
C HIS A 94 2.76 -4.94 3.38
N GLY A 95 3.89 -5.48 2.91
CA GLY A 95 4.90 -4.74 2.17
C GLY A 95 5.22 -5.38 0.83
N LEU A 96 5.31 -4.57 -0.21
CA LEU A 96 5.81 -4.94 -1.53
C LEU A 96 6.91 -3.95 -1.92
N LEU A 97 8.04 -4.49 -2.39
CA LEU A 97 9.06 -3.71 -3.08
C LEU A 97 9.41 -4.36 -4.42
N VAL A 98 9.61 -3.53 -5.43
CA VAL A 98 10.13 -3.94 -6.74
C VAL A 98 11.62 -3.64 -6.77
N GLN A 99 12.45 -4.67 -6.88
CA GLN A 99 13.90 -4.51 -6.91
C GLN A 99 14.33 -3.85 -8.23
N LEU A 100 15.00 -2.72 -8.11
CA LEU A 100 15.56 -1.98 -9.24
C LEU A 100 17.09 -2.18 -9.34
N PRO A 101 17.67 -2.06 -10.55
CA PRO A 101 16.99 -1.94 -11.85
C PRO A 101 16.34 -3.26 -12.30
N LEU A 102 15.31 -3.16 -13.16
CA LEU A 102 14.68 -4.33 -13.78
C LEU A 102 15.61 -4.93 -14.84
N ASP A 103 15.82 -6.25 -14.83
CA ASP A 103 16.65 -6.98 -15.79
C ASP A 103 15.76 -7.86 -16.68
N SER A 104 15.19 -7.24 -17.73
CA SER A 104 14.38 -7.91 -18.75
C SER A 104 14.96 -7.68 -20.14
N ILE A 105 14.75 -8.65 -21.04
CA ILE A 105 15.03 -8.50 -22.47
C ILE A 105 14.03 -7.53 -23.13
N HIS A 106 12.86 -7.34 -22.52
CA HIS A 106 11.86 -6.39 -22.96
C HIS A 106 12.06 -5.03 -22.30
N LYS A 107 11.75 -3.96 -23.03
CA LYS A 107 11.72 -2.61 -22.45
C LYS A 107 10.50 -2.50 -21.55
N ILE A 108 10.74 -2.33 -20.25
CA ILE A 108 9.70 -2.15 -19.23
C ILE A 108 9.74 -0.71 -18.72
N ASN A 109 8.59 -0.06 -18.61
CA ASN A 109 8.49 1.25 -18.00
C ASN A 109 8.57 1.11 -16.46
N THR A 110 9.75 1.37 -15.90
CA THR A 110 9.99 1.31 -14.46
C THR A 110 9.05 2.20 -13.66
N GLU A 111 8.71 3.40 -14.14
CA GLU A 111 7.81 4.30 -13.43
C GLU A 111 6.38 3.78 -13.36
N LYS A 112 5.90 3.16 -14.45
CA LYS A 112 4.58 2.51 -14.46
C LYS A 112 4.55 1.33 -13.49
N VAL A 113 5.60 0.50 -13.49
CA VAL A 113 5.74 -0.63 -12.57
C VAL A 113 5.80 -0.18 -11.11
N THR A 114 6.64 0.80 -10.78
CA THR A 114 6.75 1.32 -9.42
C THR A 114 5.44 1.93 -8.93
N ASN A 115 4.73 2.68 -9.78
CA ASN A 115 3.43 3.27 -9.43
C ASN A 115 2.26 2.28 -9.37
N ALA A 116 2.45 1.04 -9.85
CA ALA A 116 1.42 0.00 -9.73
C ALA A 116 1.38 -0.63 -8.34
N VAL A 117 2.42 -0.45 -7.51
CA VAL A 117 2.41 -0.89 -6.11
C VAL A 117 1.38 -0.08 -5.34
N ALA A 118 0.51 -0.75 -4.57
CA ALA A 118 -0.48 -0.09 -3.74
C ALA A 118 0.22 0.84 -2.72
N PRO A 119 -0.17 2.12 -2.59
CA PRO A 119 0.51 3.07 -1.70
C PRO A 119 0.64 2.61 -0.25
N GLU A 120 -0.35 1.88 0.24
CA GLU A 120 -0.41 1.26 1.57
C GLU A 120 0.55 0.07 1.75
N LYS A 121 1.07 -0.51 0.65
CA LYS A 121 2.09 -1.58 0.66
C LYS A 121 3.45 -1.14 0.13
N ASP A 122 3.59 0.09 -0.36
CA ASP A 122 4.83 0.64 -0.93
C ASP A 122 5.87 0.95 0.16
N VAL A 123 6.47 -0.12 0.70
CA VAL A 123 7.44 -0.04 1.80
C VAL A 123 8.79 0.54 1.38
N ASP A 124 9.03 0.72 0.09
CA ASP A 124 10.20 1.45 -0.42
C ASP A 124 9.92 2.95 -0.63
N GLY A 125 8.65 3.38 -0.52
CA GLY A 125 8.22 4.77 -0.58
C GLY A 125 8.43 5.44 -1.94
N LEU A 126 8.46 4.67 -3.03
CA LEU A 126 8.84 5.17 -4.36
C LEU A 126 7.66 5.50 -5.27
N THR A 127 6.43 5.17 -4.87
CA THR A 127 5.22 5.57 -5.62
C THR A 127 5.08 7.10 -5.62
N SER A 128 4.53 7.63 -6.71
CA SER A 128 4.28 9.07 -6.84
C SER A 128 3.30 9.58 -5.77
N ILE A 129 2.42 8.70 -5.27
CA ILE A 129 1.50 9.02 -4.17
C ILE A 129 2.28 9.23 -2.87
N ASN A 130 3.13 8.28 -2.45
CA ASN A 130 3.94 8.45 -1.24
C ASN A 130 4.95 9.59 -1.36
N ALA A 131 5.60 9.74 -2.52
CA ALA A 131 6.48 10.87 -2.79
C ALA A 131 5.72 12.22 -2.73
N GLY A 132 4.49 12.27 -3.27
CA GLY A 132 3.63 13.45 -3.21
C GLY A 132 3.26 13.83 -1.78
N LYS A 133 2.83 12.85 -0.97
CA LYS A 133 2.54 13.03 0.47
C LYS A 133 3.78 13.54 1.23
N LEU A 134 4.94 12.90 1.01
CA LEU A 134 6.21 13.32 1.62
C LEU A 134 6.58 14.76 1.24
N SER A 135 6.49 15.12 -0.04
CA SER A 135 6.82 16.46 -0.52
C SER A 135 5.91 17.56 0.06
N ARG A 136 4.71 17.18 0.53
CA ARG A 136 3.69 18.09 1.09
C ARG A 136 3.62 18.08 2.62
N GLY A 137 4.43 17.27 3.29
CA GLY A 137 4.55 17.25 4.74
C GLY A 137 3.64 16.24 5.45
N ASP A 138 2.99 15.35 4.71
CA ASP A 138 2.10 14.32 5.25
C ASP A 138 2.88 13.12 5.82
N LEU A 139 3.89 13.38 6.67
CA LEU A 139 4.82 12.38 7.20
C LEU A 139 4.12 11.25 7.98
N GLY A 140 2.93 11.50 8.52
CA GLY A 140 2.13 10.50 9.26
C GLY A 140 1.41 9.49 8.38
N ASP A 141 1.20 9.80 7.09
CA ASP A 141 0.35 9.05 6.16
C ASP A 141 1.08 8.61 4.87
N CYS A 142 2.41 8.64 4.87
CA CYS A 142 3.23 8.12 3.76
C CYS A 142 4.26 7.09 4.25
N PHE A 143 4.82 6.35 3.30
CA PHE A 143 6.08 5.63 3.51
C PHE A 143 7.25 6.49 3.01
N ILE A 144 8.30 6.54 3.82
CA ILE A 144 9.50 7.31 3.51
C ILE A 144 10.52 6.37 2.86
N PRO A 145 11.18 6.77 1.76
CA PRO A 145 12.23 5.96 1.14
C PRO A 145 13.33 5.54 2.12
N CYS A 146 13.75 4.28 2.02
CA CYS A 146 14.54 3.61 3.03
C CYS A 146 15.88 4.31 3.33
N THR A 147 16.56 4.80 2.28
CA THR A 147 17.87 5.46 2.41
C THR A 147 17.77 6.82 3.11
N PRO A 148 16.92 7.77 2.66
CA PRO A 148 16.64 9.01 3.38
C PRO A 148 16.17 8.80 4.82
N ASN A 149 15.29 7.82 5.07
CA ASN A 149 14.84 7.51 6.42
C ASN A 149 16.02 7.04 7.30
N GLY A 150 16.93 6.25 6.72
CA GLY A 150 18.16 5.82 7.38
C GLY A 150 19.08 6.99 7.72
N CYS A 151 19.18 7.97 6.83
CA CYS A 151 19.93 9.20 7.06
C CYS A 151 19.34 10.01 8.23
N MET A 152 18.01 10.17 8.27
CA MET A 152 17.34 10.87 9.36
C MET A 152 17.52 10.17 10.71
N GLU A 153 17.45 8.84 10.76
CA GLU A 153 17.73 8.09 11.99
C GLU A 153 19.19 8.28 12.43
N LEU A 154 20.16 8.25 11.51
CA LEU A 154 21.58 8.52 11.82
C LEU A 154 21.79 9.94 12.35
N ILE A 155 21.14 10.95 11.74
CA ILE A 155 21.17 12.33 12.23
C ILE A 155 20.62 12.40 13.66
N LYS A 156 19.46 11.79 13.90
CA LYS A 156 18.81 11.78 15.22
C LYS A 156 19.71 11.16 16.31
N ARG A 157 20.51 10.16 15.98
CA ARG A 157 21.44 9.51 16.92
C ARG A 157 22.59 10.39 17.39
N THR A 158 22.91 11.46 16.66
CA THR A 158 23.93 12.43 17.09
C THR A 158 23.44 13.37 18.19
N GLY A 159 22.12 13.46 18.41
CA GLY A 159 21.51 14.46 19.30
C GLY A 159 21.52 15.90 18.74
N VAL A 160 22.08 16.11 17.55
CA VAL A 160 22.05 17.42 16.88
C VAL A 160 20.62 17.71 16.41
N SER A 161 20.05 18.84 16.86
CA SER A 161 18.76 19.30 16.36
C SER A 161 18.84 19.70 14.89
N VAL A 162 17.89 19.21 14.09
CA VAL A 162 17.71 19.58 12.67
C VAL A 162 17.04 20.95 12.54
N ALA A 163 16.16 21.29 13.49
CA ALA A 163 15.37 22.51 13.45
C ALA A 163 16.26 23.77 13.46
N GLY A 164 16.02 24.68 12.51
CA GLY A 164 16.77 25.93 12.35
C GLY A 164 18.17 25.78 11.74
N LYS A 165 18.62 24.56 11.44
CA LYS A 165 19.92 24.33 10.79
C LYS A 165 19.86 24.57 9.29
N ARG A 166 21.01 24.94 8.71
CA ARG A 166 21.20 24.94 7.26
C ARG A 166 21.59 23.54 6.82
N ALA A 167 20.71 22.86 6.09
CA ALA A 167 20.99 21.55 5.54
C ALA A 167 21.27 21.65 4.04
N VAL A 168 22.30 20.95 3.57
CA VAL A 168 22.64 20.86 2.14
C VAL A 168 22.51 19.41 1.70
N VAL A 169 21.73 19.19 0.65
CA VAL A 169 21.58 17.88 0.01
C VAL A 169 22.27 17.91 -1.35
N LEU A 170 23.34 17.13 -1.51
CA LEU A 170 24.01 16.93 -2.79
C LEU A 170 23.38 15.74 -3.51
N GLY A 171 22.62 16.02 -4.57
CA GLY A 171 21.88 15.03 -5.34
C GLY A 171 20.37 15.29 -5.29
N ARG A 172 19.68 14.90 -6.38
CA ARG A 172 18.22 15.08 -6.55
C ARG A 172 17.53 13.86 -7.14
N SER A 173 18.08 12.67 -6.90
CA SER A 173 17.48 11.41 -7.36
C SER A 173 16.14 11.16 -6.67
N LYS A 174 15.26 10.39 -7.32
CA LYS A 174 13.98 9.96 -6.73
C LYS A 174 14.17 9.09 -5.47
N ILE A 175 15.29 8.36 -5.40
CA ILE A 175 15.56 7.37 -4.32
C ILE A 175 16.15 8.04 -3.07
N VAL A 176 17.01 9.06 -3.25
CA VAL A 176 17.76 9.66 -2.13
C VAL A 176 17.59 11.16 -2.06
N GLY A 177 18.04 11.91 -3.07
CA GLY A 177 18.21 13.35 -2.95
C GLY A 177 16.91 14.13 -2.72
N ALA A 178 15.89 13.91 -3.56
CA ALA A 178 14.60 14.59 -3.43
C ALA A 178 13.89 14.26 -2.10
N PRO A 179 13.68 12.98 -1.72
CA PRO A 179 13.05 12.66 -0.43
C PRO A 179 13.89 13.10 0.78
N MET A 180 15.22 13.16 0.68
CA MET A 180 16.07 13.68 1.75
C MET A 180 15.85 15.18 1.97
N HIS A 181 15.70 15.96 0.89
CA HIS A 181 15.32 17.37 0.98
C HIS A 181 14.02 17.54 1.75
N ASP A 182 12.99 16.78 1.38
CA ASP A 182 11.66 16.89 1.98
C ASP A 182 11.69 16.53 3.47
N LEU A 183 12.41 15.47 3.85
CA LEU A 183 12.56 15.10 5.26
C LEU A 183 13.25 16.18 6.09
N LEU A 184 14.34 16.78 5.59
CA LEU A 184 15.04 17.84 6.31
C LEU A 184 14.15 19.08 6.44
N LEU A 185 13.43 19.45 5.38
CA LEU A 185 12.50 20.57 5.35
C LEU A 185 11.38 20.38 6.38
N TRP A 186 10.74 19.21 6.40
CA TRP A 186 9.66 18.89 7.33
C TRP A 186 10.15 18.60 8.76
N ASN A 187 11.46 18.49 8.97
CA ASN A 187 12.11 18.56 10.29
C ASN A 187 12.67 19.97 10.60
N HIS A 188 12.15 20.99 9.92
CA HIS A 188 12.39 22.42 10.15
C HIS A 188 13.81 22.91 9.87
N ALA A 189 14.57 22.24 9.01
CA ALA A 189 15.81 22.80 8.45
C ALA A 189 15.51 23.81 7.33
N THR A 190 16.43 24.75 7.11
CA THR A 190 16.52 25.50 5.85
C THR A 190 17.36 24.69 4.88
N VAL A 191 16.76 24.19 3.80
CA VAL A 191 17.40 23.20 2.91
C VAL A 191 17.84 23.83 1.58
N THR A 192 19.08 23.56 1.18
CA THR A 192 19.60 23.84 -0.17
C THR A 192 19.85 22.53 -0.90
N THR A 193 19.23 22.32 -2.05
CA THR A 193 19.51 21.17 -2.92
C THR A 193 20.52 21.54 -3.99
N CYS A 194 21.65 20.81 -4.03
CA CYS A 194 22.68 20.96 -5.06
C CYS A 194 22.65 19.80 -6.06
N HIS A 195 23.14 20.05 -7.26
CA HIS A 195 23.21 19.06 -8.34
C HIS A 195 24.35 19.38 -9.33
N SER A 196 24.45 18.59 -10.41
CA SER A 196 25.48 18.72 -11.45
C SER A 196 25.53 20.05 -12.22
N LYS A 197 24.66 21.01 -11.88
CA LYS A 197 24.56 22.34 -12.49
C LYS A 197 24.72 23.47 -11.47
N THR A 198 25.01 23.14 -10.21
CA THR A 198 25.37 24.13 -9.18
C THR A 198 26.73 24.73 -9.52
N ALA A 199 26.81 26.05 -9.65
CA ALA A 199 28.02 26.75 -10.09
C ALA A 199 29.13 26.72 -9.03
N ASP A 200 28.83 27.15 -7.80
CA ASP A 200 29.76 27.12 -6.66
C ASP A 200 29.37 26.02 -5.68
N LEU A 201 29.66 24.77 -6.06
CA LEU A 201 29.30 23.61 -5.23
C LEU A 201 30.05 23.62 -3.89
N ALA A 202 31.33 23.98 -3.89
CA ALA A 202 32.15 24.02 -2.69
C ALA A 202 31.65 25.08 -1.69
N GLY A 203 31.31 26.28 -2.18
CA GLY A 203 30.76 27.35 -1.36
C GLY A 203 29.38 27.02 -0.78
N GLU A 204 28.53 26.28 -1.50
CA GLU A 204 27.27 25.78 -0.93
C GLU A 204 27.50 24.73 0.16
N VAL A 205 28.39 23.76 -0.07
CA VAL A 205 28.77 22.74 0.94
C VAL A 205 29.34 23.39 2.21
N GLY A 206 30.14 24.45 2.07
CA GLY A 206 30.73 25.18 3.20
C GLY A 206 29.73 25.91 4.10
N LYS A 207 28.48 26.06 3.67
CA LYS A 207 27.39 26.67 4.47
C LYS A 207 26.64 25.63 5.32
N ALA A 208 26.82 24.34 5.05
CA ALA A 208 26.01 23.26 5.62
C ALA A 208 26.35 22.99 7.09
N ASP A 209 25.36 23.10 7.98
CA ASP A 209 25.43 22.50 9.32
C ASP A 209 25.20 20.98 9.24
N ILE A 210 24.34 20.56 8.32
CA ILE A 210 24.03 19.16 8.00
C ILE A 210 24.26 18.98 6.50
N LEU A 211 25.16 18.08 6.13
CA LEU A 211 25.47 17.74 4.75
C LEU A 211 25.05 16.30 4.47
N VAL A 212 24.20 16.08 3.49
CA VAL A 212 23.85 14.75 2.98
C VAL A 212 24.28 14.63 1.53
N VAL A 213 25.09 13.63 1.21
CA VAL A 213 25.67 13.44 -0.13
C VAL A 213 25.22 12.10 -0.72
N GLY A 214 24.64 12.12 -1.91
CA GLY A 214 24.22 10.94 -2.66
C GLY A 214 24.23 11.19 -4.16
N ILE A 215 25.44 11.26 -4.73
CA ILE A 215 25.72 11.62 -6.12
C ILE A 215 26.39 10.49 -6.92
N GLY A 216 26.91 9.44 -6.27
CA GLY A 216 27.55 8.31 -6.94
C GLY A 216 28.85 8.71 -7.65
N LYS A 217 29.67 9.53 -6.99
CA LYS A 217 30.97 9.99 -7.48
C LYS A 217 32.00 9.87 -6.35
N ALA A 218 32.86 8.87 -6.47
CA ALA A 218 33.88 8.54 -5.48
C ALA A 218 34.68 9.76 -5.01
N GLU A 219 34.67 10.02 -3.70
CA GLU A 219 35.54 10.99 -3.01
C GLU A 219 35.55 12.41 -3.66
N MET A 220 34.44 12.81 -4.30
CA MET A 220 34.31 14.11 -4.97
C MET A 220 34.23 15.26 -3.97
N VAL A 221 33.49 15.09 -2.88
CA VAL A 221 33.36 16.13 -1.84
C VAL A 221 34.61 16.09 -0.96
N LYS A 222 35.41 17.16 -1.04
CA LYS A 222 36.67 17.29 -0.33
C LYS A 222 36.49 17.84 1.08
N GLY A 223 37.41 17.49 1.98
CA GLY A 223 37.33 17.90 3.38
C GLY A 223 37.35 19.41 3.59
N ASP A 224 38.09 20.16 2.78
CA ASP A 224 38.16 21.63 2.81
C ASP A 224 36.85 22.33 2.44
N TRP A 225 35.91 21.63 1.80
CA TRP A 225 34.57 22.16 1.51
C TRP A 225 33.66 22.07 2.73
N ILE A 226 33.97 21.20 3.69
CA ILE A 226 33.08 20.89 4.82
C ILE A 226 33.20 21.97 5.88
N LYS A 227 32.05 22.52 6.28
CA LYS A 227 31.96 23.45 7.40
C LYS A 227 32.49 22.79 8.68
N LYS A 228 33.36 23.47 9.41
CA LYS A 228 33.90 22.99 10.68
C LYS A 228 32.77 22.67 11.67
N GLY A 229 32.75 21.45 12.19
CA GLY A 229 31.73 20.95 13.11
C GLY A 229 30.44 20.44 12.45
N ALA A 230 30.36 20.39 11.12
CA ALA A 230 29.19 19.88 10.41
C ALA A 230 28.90 18.40 10.68
N LEU A 231 27.64 18.01 10.54
CA LEU A 231 27.21 16.62 10.51
C LEU A 231 27.18 16.15 9.05
N VAL A 232 27.96 15.13 8.72
CA VAL A 232 28.14 14.64 7.34
C VAL A 232 27.57 13.22 7.20
N ILE A 233 26.57 13.07 6.32
CA ILE A 233 25.98 11.79 5.92
C ILE A 233 26.37 11.48 4.47
N ASP A 234 27.04 10.36 4.26
CA ASP A 234 27.51 9.88 2.97
C ASP A 234 26.72 8.63 2.54
N CYS A 235 25.91 8.79 1.50
CA CYS A 235 25.10 7.74 0.90
C CYS A 235 25.80 7.05 -0.28
N GLY A 236 26.99 7.52 -0.67
CA GLY A 236 27.74 7.02 -1.82
C GLY A 236 28.16 5.56 -1.63
N ILE A 237 28.04 4.78 -2.70
CA ILE A 237 28.59 3.42 -2.78
C ILE A 237 29.31 3.34 -4.11
N ASN A 238 30.62 3.53 -4.08
CA ASN A 238 31.47 3.51 -5.26
C ASN A 238 32.54 2.42 -5.09
N HIS A 239 32.76 1.62 -6.14
CA HIS A 239 33.82 0.63 -6.17
C HIS A 239 35.04 1.18 -6.89
N ILE A 240 36.19 1.17 -6.23
CA ILE A 240 37.47 1.55 -6.82
C ILE A 240 38.48 0.40 -6.68
N PRO A 241 39.42 0.24 -7.63
CA PRO A 241 40.45 -0.78 -7.55
C PRO A 241 41.27 -0.67 -6.25
N ASP A 242 41.51 -1.82 -5.60
CA ASP A 242 42.36 -1.94 -4.42
C ASP A 242 42.87 -3.39 -4.30
N GLU A 243 44.14 -3.59 -4.67
CA GLU A 243 44.81 -4.88 -4.65
C GLU A 243 44.97 -5.45 -3.23
N THR A 244 44.83 -4.62 -2.18
CA THR A 244 44.89 -5.08 -0.80
C THR A 244 43.61 -5.79 -0.35
N LYS A 245 42.53 -5.72 -1.14
CA LYS A 245 41.25 -6.37 -0.84
C LYS A 245 41.12 -7.70 -1.58
N PRO A 246 40.54 -8.75 -0.96
CA PRO A 246 40.31 -10.04 -1.62
C PRO A 246 39.50 -9.96 -2.92
N SER A 247 38.62 -8.94 -3.04
CA SER A 247 37.81 -8.69 -4.22
C SER A 247 38.50 -7.82 -5.29
N GLY A 248 39.75 -7.39 -5.05
CA GLY A 248 40.49 -6.43 -5.88
C GLY A 248 39.88 -5.02 -5.90
N LYS A 249 38.88 -4.74 -5.06
CA LYS A 249 38.13 -3.48 -5.02
C LYS A 249 37.77 -3.09 -3.59
N ARG A 250 37.93 -1.81 -3.26
CA ARG A 250 37.39 -1.20 -2.03
C ARG A 250 36.13 -0.39 -2.32
N VAL A 251 35.26 -0.28 -1.31
CA VAL A 251 34.05 0.55 -1.36
C VAL A 251 34.36 1.89 -0.71
N VAL A 252 34.06 2.98 -1.41
CA VAL A 252 34.20 4.35 -0.92
C VAL A 252 32.92 5.14 -1.12
N GLY A 253 32.74 6.18 -0.32
CA GLY A 253 31.61 7.08 -0.42
C GLY A 253 31.81 8.18 -1.46
N ASP A 254 30.90 9.14 -1.46
CA ASP A 254 31.00 10.35 -2.28
C ASP A 254 31.86 11.44 -1.62
N VAL A 255 32.15 11.29 -0.32
CA VAL A 255 32.98 12.18 0.48
C VAL A 255 34.36 11.56 0.68
N GLU A 256 35.41 12.39 0.55
CA GLU A 256 36.78 11.99 0.90
C GLU A 256 36.92 11.88 2.43
N PHE A 257 36.61 10.69 2.96
CA PHE A 257 36.44 10.45 4.40
C PHE A 257 37.65 10.88 5.25
N SER A 258 38.87 10.67 4.75
CA SER A 258 40.11 10.95 5.49
C SER A 258 40.33 12.43 5.76
N SER A 259 39.98 13.32 4.83
CA SER A 259 40.09 14.78 5.01
C SER A 259 38.83 15.34 5.68
N ALA A 260 37.66 14.81 5.35
CA ALA A 260 36.38 15.22 5.92
C ALA A 260 36.27 15.00 7.44
N LYS A 261 36.80 13.88 7.94
CA LYS A 261 36.76 13.57 9.38
C LYS A 261 37.53 14.57 10.25
N GLU A 262 38.46 15.34 9.68
CA GLU A 262 39.22 16.36 10.42
C GLU A 262 38.45 17.68 10.58
N GLN A 263 37.43 17.90 9.74
CA GLN A 263 36.57 19.10 9.76
C GLN A 263 35.21 18.85 10.41
N ALA A 264 34.59 17.71 10.13
CA ALA A 264 33.25 17.39 10.60
C ALA A 264 33.18 17.21 12.13
N GLY A 265 32.02 17.50 12.73
CA GLY A 265 31.71 17.11 14.10
C GLY A 265 31.26 15.66 14.17
N PHE A 266 30.49 15.21 13.17
CA PHE A 266 30.02 13.84 13.02
C PHE A 266 30.11 13.40 11.57
N ILE A 267 30.45 12.13 11.32
CA ILE A 267 30.57 11.61 9.95
C ILE A 267 30.18 10.13 9.86
N THR A 268 29.46 9.76 8.80
CA THR A 268 29.20 8.34 8.50
C THR A 268 30.37 7.71 7.72
N PRO A 269 30.83 6.50 8.09
CA PRO A 269 31.82 5.78 7.30
C PRO A 269 31.17 5.10 6.09
N VAL A 270 31.96 4.89 5.04
CA VAL A 270 31.58 4.04 3.91
C VAL A 270 32.67 2.99 3.70
N PRO A 271 32.35 1.68 3.77
CA PRO A 271 31.06 1.08 4.14
C PRO A 271 30.74 1.19 5.64
N GLY A 272 29.51 0.84 6.03
CA GLY A 272 29.11 0.72 7.44
C GLY A 272 28.28 1.87 8.02
N GLY A 273 28.09 2.95 7.25
CA GLY A 273 27.20 4.06 7.56
C GLY A 273 25.77 3.83 7.05
N VAL A 274 25.40 4.50 5.95
CA VAL A 274 24.02 4.51 5.45
C VAL A 274 23.53 3.15 4.93
N GLY A 275 24.39 2.35 4.29
CA GLY A 275 24.03 1.07 3.68
C GLY A 275 23.25 0.11 4.59
N PRO A 276 23.78 -0.28 5.77
CA PRO A 276 23.07 -1.11 6.74
C PRO A 276 21.73 -0.53 7.22
N MET A 277 21.59 0.79 7.27
CA MET A 277 20.35 1.45 7.66
C MET A 277 19.24 1.27 6.64
N THR A 278 19.57 1.26 5.34
CA THR A 278 18.58 1.06 4.26
C THR A 278 17.78 -0.23 4.46
N VAL A 279 18.43 -1.34 4.80
CA VAL A 279 17.73 -2.62 5.06
C VAL A 279 16.88 -2.55 6.33
N ALA A 280 17.41 -1.94 7.40
CA ALA A 280 16.66 -1.79 8.64
C ALA A 280 15.41 -0.90 8.48
N MET A 281 15.48 0.15 7.65
CA MET A 281 14.35 1.04 7.38
C MET A 281 13.29 0.39 6.49
N LEU A 282 13.69 -0.46 5.53
CA LEU A 282 12.73 -1.29 4.80
C LEU A 282 11.91 -2.18 5.75
N MET A 283 12.59 -2.82 6.70
CA MET A 283 11.93 -3.60 7.73
C MET A 283 11.01 -2.72 8.60
N ALA A 284 11.46 -1.53 8.97
CA ALA A 284 10.65 -0.59 9.76
C ALA A 284 9.37 -0.18 9.02
N ASN A 285 9.47 0.13 7.73
CA ASN A 285 8.31 0.44 6.88
C ASN A 285 7.37 -0.77 6.77
N THR A 286 7.90 -1.98 6.64
CA THR A 286 7.10 -3.22 6.60
C THR A 286 6.34 -3.44 7.90
N VAL A 287 7.00 -3.28 9.04
CA VAL A 287 6.39 -3.39 10.38
C VAL A 287 5.34 -2.29 10.57
N LEU A 288 5.60 -1.06 10.13
CA LEU A 288 4.64 0.04 10.17
C LEU A 288 3.39 -0.28 9.32
N SER A 289 3.58 -0.80 8.11
CA SER A 289 2.47 -1.23 7.25
C SER A 289 1.61 -2.30 7.92
N ALA A 290 2.26 -3.32 8.51
CA ALA A 290 1.55 -4.38 9.23
C ALA A 290 0.80 -3.86 10.48
N LYS A 291 1.35 -2.88 11.21
CA LYS A 291 0.64 -2.21 12.32
C LYS A 291 -0.62 -1.50 11.81
N ARG A 292 -0.49 -0.68 10.75
CA ARG A 292 -1.63 0.01 10.13
C ARG A 292 -2.69 -0.97 9.61
N PHE A 293 -2.26 -2.11 9.06
CA PHE A 293 -3.15 -3.18 8.65
C PHE A 293 -3.93 -3.75 9.84
N LEU A 294 -3.28 -4.11 10.95
CA LEU A 294 -3.96 -4.61 12.15
C LEU A 294 -4.92 -3.59 12.79
N GLU A 295 -4.61 -2.30 12.69
CA GLU A 295 -5.47 -1.22 13.23
C GLU A 295 -6.73 -1.01 12.37
N SER A 296 -6.59 -1.11 11.04
CA SER A 296 -7.70 -0.93 10.09
C SER A 296 -8.53 -2.19 9.86
N HIS A 297 -7.89 -3.35 9.80
CA HIS A 297 -8.51 -4.64 9.53
C HIS A 297 -8.73 -5.38 10.85
N GLN A 298 -9.87 -5.09 11.50
CA GLN A 298 -10.37 -5.92 12.58
C GLN A 298 -11.09 -7.14 11.96
N PRO A 299 -10.62 -8.38 12.19
CA PRO A 299 -11.26 -9.57 11.67
C PRO A 299 -12.76 -9.58 12.00
N GLY A 300 -13.61 -9.78 10.99
CA GLY A 300 -15.06 -9.85 11.17
C GLY A 300 -15.81 -8.52 11.20
N LYS A 301 -15.18 -7.38 10.88
CA LYS A 301 -15.86 -6.07 10.71
C LYS A 301 -15.68 -5.53 9.30
N TRP A 302 -16.76 -5.18 8.62
CA TRP A 302 -16.71 -4.54 7.31
C TRP A 302 -16.63 -3.01 7.44
N ASP A 303 -15.81 -2.37 6.62
CA ASP A 303 -15.68 -0.92 6.57
C ASP A 303 -16.60 -0.32 5.51
N ILE A 304 -17.91 -0.53 5.69
CA ILE A 304 -18.92 -0.10 4.71
C ILE A 304 -19.24 1.39 4.89
N THR A 305 -19.07 2.15 3.81
CA THR A 305 -19.57 3.54 3.74
C THR A 305 -21.05 3.54 3.35
N TYR A 306 -21.97 3.59 4.30
CA TYR A 306 -23.41 3.53 4.00
C TYR A 306 -23.93 4.79 3.29
N THR A 307 -24.71 4.60 2.23
CA THR A 307 -25.42 5.69 1.53
C THR A 307 -26.49 6.28 2.45
N GLN A 308 -26.54 7.61 2.54
CA GLN A 308 -27.52 8.32 3.35
C GLN A 308 -28.87 8.42 2.62
N LEU A 309 -29.97 8.22 3.35
CA LEU A 309 -31.32 8.37 2.82
C LEU A 309 -31.85 9.77 3.10
N HIS A 310 -32.33 10.44 2.06
CA HIS A 310 -33.03 11.73 2.16
C HIS A 310 -34.54 11.51 2.12
N LEU A 311 -35.14 11.39 3.31
CA LEU A 311 -36.57 11.10 3.47
C LEU A 311 -37.43 12.31 3.11
N GLN A 312 -38.48 12.10 2.32
CA GLN A 312 -39.45 13.12 1.91
C GLN A 312 -40.84 12.85 2.50
N LYS A 313 -41.64 13.92 2.66
CA LYS A 313 -43.04 13.84 3.07
C LYS A 313 -43.91 14.73 2.17
N PRO A 314 -44.97 14.21 1.52
CA PRO A 314 -45.39 12.80 1.50
C PRO A 314 -44.34 11.88 0.85
N VAL A 315 -44.39 10.57 1.16
CA VAL A 315 -43.44 9.59 0.61
C VAL A 315 -43.65 9.49 -0.91
N PRO A 316 -42.62 9.69 -1.75
CA PRO A 316 -42.74 9.58 -3.20
C PRO A 316 -43.02 8.14 -3.63
N SER A 317 -43.41 7.94 -4.89
CA SER A 317 -43.56 6.58 -5.44
C SER A 317 -42.22 5.83 -5.49
N ASP A 318 -42.28 4.50 -5.47
CA ASP A 318 -41.10 3.63 -5.43
C ASP A 318 -40.11 3.92 -6.57
N ILE A 319 -40.61 4.17 -7.78
CA ILE A 319 -39.78 4.50 -8.95
C ILE A 319 -39.07 5.86 -8.80
N VAL A 320 -39.73 6.84 -8.18
CA VAL A 320 -39.12 8.16 -7.92
C VAL A 320 -38.02 8.00 -6.87
N ILE A 321 -38.25 7.22 -5.81
CA ILE A 321 -37.24 6.92 -4.79
C ILE A 321 -36.05 6.19 -5.43
N SER A 322 -36.29 5.15 -6.21
CA SER A 322 -35.26 4.35 -6.87
C SER A 322 -34.35 5.20 -7.76
N ARG A 323 -34.95 6.10 -8.57
CA ARG A 323 -34.22 7.01 -9.48
C ARG A 323 -33.56 8.19 -8.77
N SER A 324 -34.00 8.54 -7.55
CA SER A 324 -33.41 9.64 -6.79
C SER A 324 -32.08 9.27 -6.12
N CYS A 325 -31.80 7.97 -5.99
CA CYS A 325 -30.61 7.46 -5.33
C CYS A 325 -29.56 7.01 -6.36
N VAL A 326 -28.34 7.53 -6.25
CA VAL A 326 -27.21 7.00 -7.03
C VAL A 326 -26.71 5.73 -6.35
N PRO A 327 -26.77 4.55 -6.99
CA PRO A 327 -26.27 3.32 -6.40
C PRO A 327 -24.77 3.40 -6.17
N LYS A 328 -24.31 2.81 -5.06
CA LYS A 328 -22.87 2.63 -4.84
C LYS A 328 -22.31 1.68 -5.90
N PRO A 329 -21.17 2.00 -6.53
CA PRO A 329 -20.49 1.06 -7.43
C PRO A 329 -20.25 -0.28 -6.74
N ILE A 330 -20.62 -1.38 -7.42
CA ILE A 330 -20.58 -2.72 -6.84
C ILE A 330 -19.16 -3.20 -6.57
N ASP A 331 -18.18 -2.77 -7.35
CA ASP A 331 -16.74 -3.03 -7.12
C ASP A 331 -16.25 -2.38 -5.82
N ARG A 332 -16.79 -1.21 -5.47
CA ARG A 332 -16.50 -0.53 -4.21
C ARG A 332 -17.13 -1.29 -3.05
N LEU A 333 -18.42 -1.65 -3.17
CA LEU A 333 -19.09 -2.44 -2.13
C LEU A 333 -18.36 -3.77 -1.89
N ALA A 334 -17.98 -4.47 -2.96
CA ALA A 334 -17.22 -5.72 -2.90
C ALA A 334 -15.93 -5.58 -2.09
N ARG A 335 -15.16 -4.52 -2.32
CA ARG A 335 -13.95 -4.22 -1.52
C ARG A 335 -14.27 -3.91 -0.06
N GLU A 336 -15.29 -3.09 0.21
CA GLU A 336 -15.69 -2.72 1.58
C GLU A 336 -16.12 -3.94 2.42
N VAL A 337 -16.61 -5.00 1.78
CA VAL A 337 -17.00 -6.26 2.44
C VAL A 337 -15.89 -7.32 2.45
N GLY A 338 -14.70 -7.00 1.92
CA GLY A 338 -13.52 -7.86 1.93
C GLY A 338 -13.45 -8.92 0.81
N LEU A 339 -14.12 -8.69 -0.32
CA LEU A 339 -13.94 -9.50 -1.53
C LEU A 339 -12.72 -9.02 -2.32
N LEU A 340 -11.95 -9.96 -2.86
CA LEU A 340 -10.82 -9.68 -3.76
C LEU A 340 -11.32 -9.42 -5.19
N SER A 341 -10.54 -8.74 -6.02
CA SER A 341 -11.02 -8.36 -7.36
C SER A 341 -11.21 -9.59 -8.25
N ASP A 342 -10.36 -10.60 -8.08
CA ASP A 342 -10.45 -11.86 -8.83
C ASP A 342 -11.62 -12.74 -8.36
N GLU A 343 -12.16 -12.51 -7.17
CA GLU A 343 -13.34 -13.21 -6.66
C GLU A 343 -14.66 -12.64 -7.17
N VAL A 344 -14.61 -11.51 -7.90
CA VAL A 344 -15.77 -10.72 -8.26
C VAL A 344 -15.82 -10.49 -9.77
N GLU A 345 -16.86 -11.01 -10.41
CA GLU A 345 -17.12 -10.76 -11.83
C GLU A 345 -18.15 -9.66 -11.97
N LEU A 346 -17.73 -8.49 -12.44
CA LEU A 346 -18.60 -7.31 -12.58
C LEU A 346 -19.57 -7.46 -13.76
N TYR A 347 -20.85 -7.17 -13.52
CA TYR A 347 -21.92 -7.08 -14.52
C TYR A 347 -22.46 -5.64 -14.51
N GLY A 348 -21.76 -4.74 -15.18
CA GLY A 348 -22.05 -3.31 -15.13
C GLY A 348 -21.58 -2.68 -13.80
N LYS A 349 -22.22 -1.57 -13.40
CA LYS A 349 -21.78 -0.77 -12.24
C LYS A 349 -22.40 -1.19 -10.90
N THR A 350 -23.48 -1.97 -10.94
CA THR A 350 -24.39 -2.18 -9.78
C THR A 350 -24.53 -3.65 -9.39
N LYS A 351 -24.01 -4.57 -10.21
CA LYS A 351 -24.15 -6.02 -10.04
C LYS A 351 -22.83 -6.72 -10.28
N ALA A 352 -22.62 -7.81 -9.54
CA ALA A 352 -21.48 -8.69 -9.73
C ALA A 352 -21.84 -10.12 -9.31
N LYS A 353 -21.11 -11.10 -9.83
CA LYS A 353 -21.08 -12.47 -9.28
C LYS A 353 -19.90 -12.62 -8.36
N VAL A 354 -20.08 -13.43 -7.32
CA VAL A 354 -19.01 -13.82 -6.40
C VAL A 354 -18.64 -15.26 -6.69
N GLN A 355 -17.35 -15.53 -6.90
CA GLN A 355 -16.85 -16.86 -7.18
C GLN A 355 -16.84 -17.73 -5.91
N LEU A 356 -17.31 -18.97 -6.00
CA LEU A 356 -17.43 -19.88 -4.85
C LEU A 356 -16.11 -20.22 -4.16
N ARG A 357 -14.96 -20.02 -4.82
CA ARG A 357 -13.63 -20.25 -4.24
C ARG A 357 -13.38 -19.43 -2.97
N ILE A 358 -14.10 -18.32 -2.78
CA ILE A 358 -14.04 -17.53 -1.56
C ILE A 358 -14.33 -18.35 -0.29
N MET A 359 -15.17 -19.39 -0.38
CA MET A 359 -15.48 -20.25 0.76
C MET A 359 -14.23 -20.93 1.32
N LYS A 360 -13.26 -21.28 0.46
CA LYS A 360 -11.97 -21.85 0.91
C LYS A 360 -11.12 -20.82 1.63
N ARG A 361 -11.09 -19.58 1.14
CA ARG A 361 -10.31 -18.48 1.76
C ARG A 361 -10.86 -18.10 3.13
N LEU A 362 -12.19 -18.09 3.27
CA LEU A 362 -12.88 -17.69 4.49
C LEU A 362 -13.19 -18.87 5.44
N GLN A 363 -12.66 -20.07 5.17
CA GLN A 363 -12.97 -21.28 5.97
C GLN A 363 -12.62 -21.17 7.46
N SER A 364 -11.68 -20.29 7.83
CA SER A 364 -11.29 -20.05 9.22
C SER A 364 -12.14 -18.98 9.92
N GLN A 365 -12.99 -18.27 9.18
CA GLN A 365 -13.89 -17.26 9.72
C GLN A 365 -15.15 -17.95 10.28
N PRO A 366 -15.70 -17.45 11.40
CA PRO A 366 -16.95 -17.98 11.93
C PRO A 366 -18.11 -17.71 10.96
N ASP A 367 -19.02 -18.68 10.85
CA ASP A 367 -20.24 -18.52 10.05
C ASP A 367 -21.12 -17.39 10.59
N GLY A 368 -21.77 -16.68 9.66
CA GLY A 368 -22.79 -15.69 9.99
C GLY A 368 -24.06 -16.34 10.54
N LYS A 369 -24.82 -15.57 11.32
CA LYS A 369 -26.16 -16.01 11.78
C LYS A 369 -27.16 -15.91 10.63
N TYR A 370 -27.92 -16.98 10.40
CA TYR A 370 -28.99 -16.99 9.41
C TYR A 370 -30.31 -16.53 10.04
N VAL A 371 -30.87 -15.42 9.54
CA VAL A 371 -32.15 -14.86 10.00
C VAL A 371 -33.19 -15.04 8.91
N VAL A 372 -34.26 -15.78 9.21
CA VAL A 372 -35.33 -16.06 8.25
C VAL A 372 -36.48 -15.09 8.46
N VAL A 373 -36.78 -14.28 7.44
CA VAL A 373 -38.01 -13.49 7.37
C VAL A 373 -39.11 -14.38 6.80
N THR A 374 -39.94 -14.93 7.68
CA THR A 374 -41.05 -15.83 7.32
C THR A 374 -42.26 -15.06 6.79
N GLY A 375 -43.31 -15.79 6.39
CA GLY A 375 -44.49 -15.22 5.74
C GLY A 375 -45.12 -14.08 6.53
N ILE A 376 -45.16 -12.90 5.90
CA ILE A 376 -45.90 -11.73 6.37
C ILE A 376 -47.19 -11.68 5.57
N THR A 377 -48.33 -11.51 6.23
CA THR A 377 -49.61 -11.18 5.58
C THR A 377 -49.42 -9.84 4.87
N PRO A 378 -49.41 -9.79 3.52
CA PRO A 378 -49.15 -8.55 2.80
C PRO A 378 -50.17 -7.50 3.20
N THR A 379 -49.72 -6.33 3.62
CA THR A 379 -50.64 -5.22 3.90
C THR A 379 -51.09 -4.58 2.58
N PRO A 380 -52.24 -3.86 2.57
CA PRO A 380 -52.68 -3.10 1.40
C PRO A 380 -51.64 -2.08 0.87
N LEU A 381 -50.65 -1.72 1.70
CA LEU A 381 -49.57 -0.79 1.39
C LEU A 381 -48.33 -1.45 0.75
N GLY A 382 -48.40 -2.75 0.44
CA GLY A 382 -47.30 -3.45 -0.24
C GLY A 382 -46.15 -3.88 0.69
N GLU A 383 -46.37 -3.88 2.01
CA GLU A 383 -45.41 -4.42 2.97
C GLU A 383 -45.36 -5.94 2.83
N GLY A 384 -44.34 -6.42 2.14
CA GLY A 384 -44.11 -7.83 1.89
C GLY A 384 -42.82 -8.32 2.53
N LYS A 385 -42.52 -9.59 2.26
CA LYS A 385 -41.28 -10.25 2.68
C LYS A 385 -40.04 -9.45 2.24
N SER A 386 -39.96 -9.04 0.97
CA SER A 386 -38.80 -8.29 0.46
C SER A 386 -38.59 -6.96 1.17
N THR A 387 -39.64 -6.16 1.34
CA THR A 387 -39.59 -4.86 2.03
C THR A 387 -39.10 -5.03 3.47
N THR A 388 -39.60 -6.05 4.17
CA THR A 388 -39.20 -6.34 5.56
C THR A 388 -37.75 -6.82 5.64
N THR A 389 -37.33 -7.72 4.74
CA THR A 389 -35.94 -8.18 4.66
C THR A 389 -34.99 -7.00 4.43
N ILE A 390 -35.29 -6.12 3.46
CA ILE A 390 -34.43 -4.98 3.15
C ILE A 390 -34.39 -3.99 4.30
N GLY A 391 -35.55 -3.66 4.89
CA GLY A 391 -35.64 -2.78 6.06
C GLY A 391 -34.85 -3.30 7.26
N LEU A 392 -34.91 -4.61 7.53
CA LEU A 392 -34.12 -5.25 8.59
C LEU A 392 -32.61 -5.13 8.33
N VAL A 393 -32.17 -5.39 7.09
CA VAL A 393 -30.76 -5.26 6.71
C VAL A 393 -30.29 -3.80 6.77
N GLN A 394 -31.14 -2.84 6.39
CA GLN A 394 -30.85 -1.42 6.55
C GLN A 394 -30.70 -1.04 8.04
N ALA A 395 -31.61 -1.49 8.90
CA ALA A 395 -31.53 -1.27 10.34
C ALA A 395 -30.24 -1.86 10.94
N MET A 396 -29.96 -3.13 10.68
CA MET A 396 -28.76 -3.80 11.22
C MET A 396 -27.46 -3.23 10.64
N GLY A 397 -27.40 -2.98 9.33
CA GLY A 397 -26.20 -2.48 8.67
C GLY A 397 -26.02 -0.98 8.87
N ALA A 398 -26.91 -0.17 8.30
CA ALA A 398 -26.72 1.28 8.23
C ALA A 398 -26.84 1.97 9.60
N HIS A 399 -27.71 1.49 10.48
CA HIS A 399 -27.95 2.09 11.80
C HIS A 399 -27.17 1.42 12.93
N MET A 400 -27.14 0.09 12.99
CA MET A 400 -26.43 -0.64 14.06
C MET A 400 -24.98 -0.98 13.71
N LYS A 401 -24.53 -0.75 12.47
CA LYS A 401 -23.16 -1.02 11.99
C LYS A 401 -22.74 -2.49 12.14
N LEU A 402 -23.68 -3.41 11.97
CA LEU A 402 -23.43 -4.84 11.95
C LEU A 402 -23.16 -5.32 10.51
N ASN A 403 -22.30 -6.34 10.37
CA ASN A 403 -22.13 -7.03 9.10
C ASN A 403 -23.40 -7.82 8.76
N VAL A 404 -24.07 -7.47 7.66
CA VAL A 404 -25.30 -8.12 7.22
C VAL A 404 -25.48 -8.03 5.70
N PHE A 405 -26.02 -9.08 5.09
CA PHE A 405 -26.50 -9.07 3.70
C PHE A 405 -27.95 -9.55 3.63
N ALA A 406 -28.69 -9.03 2.65
CA ALA A 406 -30.01 -9.52 2.30
C ALA A 406 -29.88 -10.67 1.30
N CYS A 407 -30.33 -11.87 1.68
CA CYS A 407 -30.48 -13.00 0.77
C CYS A 407 -31.89 -13.01 0.20
N VAL A 408 -32.07 -12.41 -0.98
CA VAL A 408 -33.36 -12.33 -1.66
C VAL A 408 -33.35 -13.14 -2.95
N ARG A 409 -34.43 -13.90 -3.20
CA ARG A 409 -34.60 -14.62 -4.46
C ARG A 409 -34.88 -13.62 -5.57
N GLN A 410 -34.23 -13.81 -6.72
CA GLN A 410 -34.53 -13.06 -7.93
C GLN A 410 -36.04 -13.18 -8.26
N PRO A 411 -36.72 -12.07 -8.60
CA PRO A 411 -38.14 -12.09 -8.86
C PRO A 411 -38.45 -12.86 -10.14
N SER A 412 -39.43 -13.77 -10.06
CA SER A 412 -40.06 -14.39 -11.21
C SER A 412 -40.91 -13.34 -11.93
N GLN A 413 -40.80 -13.22 -13.26
CA GLN A 413 -41.62 -12.27 -14.04
C GLN A 413 -43.11 -12.65 -14.14
N GLY A 414 -43.52 -13.80 -13.58
CA GLY A 414 -44.88 -14.30 -13.69
C GLY A 414 -45.33 -14.58 -15.14
N PRO A 415 -46.51 -15.17 -15.34
CA PRO A 415 -47.07 -15.42 -16.68
C PRO A 415 -47.72 -14.19 -17.33
N THR A 416 -47.98 -13.12 -16.56
CA THR A 416 -48.73 -11.93 -17.00
C THR A 416 -47.83 -10.69 -16.99
N PHE A 417 -47.13 -10.45 -18.11
CA PHE A 417 -46.48 -9.17 -18.47
C PHE A 417 -45.91 -8.31 -17.31
N GLY A 418 -45.22 -8.91 -16.34
CA GLY A 418 -44.61 -8.18 -15.21
C GLY A 418 -45.57 -7.62 -14.14
N ILE A 419 -46.84 -8.04 -14.10
CA ILE A 419 -47.84 -7.56 -13.12
C ILE A 419 -47.59 -8.11 -11.70
N LYS A 420 -46.93 -9.27 -11.56
CA LYS A 420 -46.27 -9.62 -10.29
C LYS A 420 -45.05 -8.73 -10.18
N GLY A 421 -45.22 -7.57 -9.54
CA GLY A 421 -44.16 -6.59 -9.32
C GLY A 421 -42.88 -7.30 -8.91
N GLY A 422 -41.81 -7.11 -9.69
CA GLY A 422 -40.51 -7.66 -9.35
C GLY A 422 -40.19 -7.22 -7.93
N ALA A 423 -40.21 -8.13 -6.97
CA ALA A 423 -40.28 -7.81 -5.55
C ALA A 423 -38.93 -7.28 -5.03
N ALA A 424 -38.58 -6.07 -5.46
CA ALA A 424 -37.39 -5.33 -5.07
C ALA A 424 -37.57 -4.62 -3.72
N GLY A 425 -38.75 -4.69 -3.09
CA GLY A 425 -39.10 -3.96 -1.86
C GLY A 425 -40.12 -2.85 -2.14
N GLY A 426 -40.21 -1.88 -1.23
CA GLY A 426 -41.15 -0.74 -1.34
C GLY A 426 -40.72 0.44 -0.46
N GLY A 427 -41.13 1.65 -0.83
CA GLY A 427 -40.71 2.89 -0.20
C GLY A 427 -39.19 3.05 -0.21
N TYR A 428 -38.60 3.44 0.93
CA TYR A 428 -37.15 3.54 1.09
C TYR A 428 -36.45 2.20 1.39
N SER A 429 -37.23 1.12 1.59
CA SER A 429 -36.72 -0.24 1.83
C SER A 429 -36.85 -1.07 0.55
N GLN A 430 -36.05 -0.69 -0.45
CA GLN A 430 -36.00 -1.34 -1.76
C GLN A 430 -34.55 -1.53 -2.27
N VAL A 431 -34.35 -2.47 -3.18
CA VAL A 431 -33.10 -2.67 -3.93
C VAL A 431 -33.07 -1.72 -5.12
N ILE A 432 -31.94 -1.04 -5.32
CA ILE A 432 -31.73 -0.08 -6.41
C ILE A 432 -30.51 -0.47 -7.26
N PRO A 433 -30.51 -0.21 -8.58
CA PRO A 433 -31.67 0.22 -9.38
C PRO A 433 -32.68 -0.92 -9.53
N MET A 434 -33.96 -0.62 -9.34
CA MET A 434 -35.03 -1.62 -9.33
C MET A 434 -35.23 -2.27 -10.71
N GLU A 435 -35.10 -1.49 -11.78
CA GLU A 435 -35.16 -1.91 -13.18
C GLU A 435 -34.09 -2.93 -13.57
N GLU A 436 -33.00 -2.94 -12.80
CA GLU A 436 -31.80 -3.72 -13.06
C GLU A 436 -31.71 -4.97 -12.19
N PHE A 437 -32.63 -5.13 -11.23
CA PHE A 437 -32.64 -6.23 -10.27
C PHE A 437 -32.85 -7.60 -10.92
N ASN A 438 -33.51 -7.65 -12.10
CA ASN A 438 -33.61 -8.88 -12.88
C ASN A 438 -32.38 -9.04 -13.77
N LEU A 439 -31.54 -9.99 -13.41
CA LEU A 439 -30.29 -10.24 -14.10
C LEU A 439 -30.45 -10.96 -15.45
N HIS A 440 -31.65 -11.49 -15.77
CA HIS A 440 -31.91 -12.32 -16.97
C HIS A 440 -30.87 -13.45 -17.21
N LEU A 441 -30.14 -13.85 -16.16
CA LEU A 441 -28.97 -14.73 -16.25
C LEU A 441 -29.30 -16.20 -16.52
N THR A 442 -30.54 -16.63 -16.29
CA THR A 442 -31.02 -17.96 -16.66
C THR A 442 -31.60 -17.94 -18.07
N GLY A 443 -30.91 -17.29 -19.03
CA GLY A 443 -31.41 -16.96 -20.37
C GLY A 443 -32.26 -18.05 -21.01
N ASP A 444 -31.87 -19.32 -20.86
CA ASP A 444 -32.63 -20.45 -21.39
C ASP A 444 -33.88 -20.78 -20.58
N ILE A 445 -33.78 -20.95 -19.26
CA ILE A 445 -34.94 -21.31 -18.42
C ILE A 445 -35.96 -20.18 -18.37
N HIS A 446 -35.52 -18.92 -18.38
CA HIS A 446 -36.41 -17.77 -18.36
C HIS A 446 -37.14 -17.62 -19.70
N ALA A 447 -36.43 -17.78 -20.83
CA ALA A 447 -37.05 -17.78 -22.15
C ALA A 447 -38.00 -18.96 -22.34
N ILE A 448 -37.60 -20.17 -21.89
CA ILE A 448 -38.46 -21.36 -21.91
C ILE A 448 -39.70 -21.14 -21.03
N THR A 449 -39.54 -20.59 -19.82
CA THR A 449 -40.68 -20.31 -18.93
C THR A 449 -41.58 -19.23 -19.50
N ALA A 450 -41.02 -18.17 -20.07
CA ALA A 450 -41.80 -17.11 -20.71
C ALA A 450 -42.56 -17.63 -21.94
N ALA A 451 -41.92 -18.41 -22.80
CA ALA A 451 -42.55 -19.05 -23.94
C ALA A 451 -43.65 -20.02 -23.50
N ASN A 452 -43.40 -20.86 -22.49
CA ASN A 452 -44.37 -21.82 -21.97
C ASN A 452 -45.57 -21.10 -21.31
N ASN A 453 -45.33 -20.01 -20.58
CA ASN A 453 -46.39 -19.18 -20.01
C ASN A 453 -47.21 -18.46 -21.10
N LEU A 454 -46.57 -17.97 -22.16
CA LEU A 454 -47.25 -17.36 -23.32
C LEU A 454 -48.15 -18.38 -24.03
N VAL A 455 -47.66 -19.60 -24.24
CA VAL A 455 -48.45 -20.69 -24.81
C VAL A 455 -49.61 -21.04 -23.88
N ALA A 456 -49.36 -21.21 -22.57
CA ALA A 456 -50.41 -21.52 -21.61
C ALA A 456 -51.47 -20.41 -21.42
N ALA A 457 -51.13 -19.14 -21.71
CA ALA A 457 -52.07 -18.03 -21.67
C ALA A 457 -52.84 -17.84 -22.99
N ALA A 458 -52.37 -18.44 -24.09
CA ALA A 458 -53.01 -18.41 -25.40
C ALA A 458 -54.03 -19.55 -25.60
N ILE A 459 -53.94 -20.60 -24.78
CA ILE A 459 -54.93 -21.68 -24.64
C ILE A 459 -55.93 -21.27 -23.56
#